data_AF-A0AA37S7X9-F1
#
_entry.id   AF-A0AA37S7X9-F1
#
_cell.length_a   1.000
_cell.length_b   1.000
_cell.length_c   1.000
_cell.angle_alpha   90.00
_cell.angle_beta   90.00
_cell.angle_gamma   90.00
#
_symmetry.space_group_name_H-M   'P 1'
#
loop_
_entity.id
_entity.type
_entity.pdbx_description
1 polymer ?
#
loop_
_entity_poly.entity_id
_entity_poly.type
_entity_poly.pdbx_seq_one_letter_code
_entity_poly.pdbx_strand_id
1 'polypeptide(L)' 'MDSILFLIPISIIFLTIAVITLVWNIKSGQFDDMETPAHKILFDDDEDLLPDDAKPIKKNNSDTNSDTPSNKPE' A
#
# COMPACT_ATOMS: atom_id res chain seq x y z
N MET A 1 7.31 -45.36 20.38
CA MET A 1 6.00 -44.74 20.04
C MET A 1 5.91 -43.36 20.71
N ASP A 2 7.03 -42.66 20.86
CA ASP A 2 7.17 -41.58 21.84
C ASP A 2 7.35 -40.21 21.16
N SER A 3 7.68 -40.20 19.87
CA SER A 3 7.84 -38.99 19.07
C SER A 3 6.55 -38.18 18.99
N ILE A 4 5.39 -38.83 18.96
CA ILE A 4 4.08 -38.15 18.91
C ILE A 4 3.85 -37.24 20.12
N LEU A 5 4.32 -37.63 21.30
CA LEU A 5 4.21 -36.82 22.52
C LEU A 5 5.12 -35.58 22.47
N PHE A 6 6.21 -35.63 21.70
CA PHE A 6 7.09 -34.49 21.45
C PHE A 6 6.58 -33.57 20.33
N LEU A 7 5.91 -34.14 19.32
CA LEU A 7 5.35 -33.37 18.19
C LEU A 7 4.14 -32.54 18.58
N ILE A 8 3.30 -33.01 19.51
CA ILE A 8 2.12 -32.27 20.00
C ILE A 8 2.49 -30.86 20.53
N PRO A 9 3.36 -30.70 21.54
CA PRO A 9 3.68 -29.38 22.08
C PRO A 9 4.39 -28.49 21.04
N ILE A 10 5.25 -29.07 20.20
CA ILE A 10 5.90 -28.34 19.10
C ILE A 10 4.85 -27.77 18.14
N SER A 11 3.86 -28.58 17.73
CA SER A 11 2.81 -28.12 16.82
C SER A 11 1.98 -26.98 17.41
N ILE A 12 1.71 -27.01 18.73
CA ILE A 12 0.98 -25.95 19.43
C ILE A 12 1.80 -24.65 19.44
N ILE A 13 3.11 -24.73 19.64
CA ILE A 13 4.01 -23.57 19.59
C ILE A 13 3.99 -22.96 18.19
N PHE A 14 4.14 -23.78 17.14
CA PHE A 14 4.07 -23.30 15.75
C PHE A 14 2.73 -22.65 15.42
N LEU A 15 1.61 -23.26 15.85
CA LEU A 15 0.28 -22.70 15.66
C LEU A 15 0.14 -21.35 16.37
N THR A 16 0.63 -21.24 17.59
CA THR A 16 0.58 -20.00 18.38
C THR A 16 1.38 -18.88 17.71
N ILE A 17 2.58 -19.18 17.24
CA ILE A 17 3.43 -18.22 16.51
C ILE A 17 2.74 -17.77 15.21
N ALA A 18 2.13 -18.70 14.47
CA ALA A 18 1.42 -18.39 13.24
C ALA A 18 0.24 -17.42 13.50
N VAL A 19 -0.56 -17.68 14.53
CA VAL A 19 -1.68 -16.80 14.92
C VAL A 19 -1.18 -15.41 15.33
N ILE A 20 -0.14 -15.33 16.16
CA ILE A 20 0.45 -14.04 16.59
C ILE A 20 0.94 -13.25 15.37
N THR A 21 1.66 -13.90 14.47
CA THR A 21 2.21 -13.28 13.25
C THR A 21 1.08 -12.81 12.33
N LEU A 22 0.01 -13.59 12.18
CA LEU A 22 -1.16 -13.22 11.38
C LEU A 22 -1.88 -11.99 11.97
N VAL A 23 -2.16 -11.99 13.27
CA VAL A 23 -2.82 -10.87 13.95
C VAL A 23 -1.97 -9.60 13.87
N TRP A 24 -0.64 -9.74 14.00
CA TRP A 24 0.28 -8.63 13.82
C TRP A 24 0.23 -8.06 12.39
N ASN A 25 0.28 -8.91 11.36
CA ASN A 25 0.19 -8.48 9.97
C ASN A 25 -1.12 -7.75 9.65
N ILE A 26 -2.25 -8.25 10.14
CA ILE A 26 -3.56 -7.60 9.97
C ILE A 26 -3.54 -6.21 10.63
N LYS A 27 -3.00 -6.09 11.85
CA LYS A 27 -2.91 -4.80 12.55
C LYS A 27 -1.90 -3.84 11.95
N SER A 28 -0.84 -4.34 11.32
CA SER A 28 0.20 -3.53 10.68
C SER A 28 -0.25 -2.86 9.38
N GLY A 29 -1.51 -3.01 8.98
CA GLY A 29 -2.09 -2.22 7.89
C GLY A 29 -1.54 -2.54 6.50
N GLN A 30 -0.82 -3.66 6.32
CA GLN A 30 -0.29 -4.07 5.00
C GLN A 30 -1.38 -4.40 3.96
N PHE A 31 -2.66 -4.38 4.34
CA PHE A 31 -3.79 -4.54 3.45
C PHE A 31 -4.41 -3.21 3.00
N ASP A 32 -4.02 -2.09 3.60
CA ASP A 32 -4.58 -0.75 3.31
C ASP A 32 -4.05 -0.19 1.98
N ASP A 33 -2.87 -0.63 1.54
CA ASP A 33 -2.24 -0.19 0.27
C ASP A 33 -2.72 -0.97 -0.97
N MET A 34 -3.75 -1.81 -0.83
CA MET A 34 -4.39 -2.51 -1.96
C MET A 34 -5.50 -1.66 -2.62
N GLU A 35 -5.85 -0.52 -2.05
CA GLU A 35 -7.02 0.28 -2.48
C GLU A 35 -6.68 1.29 -3.59
N THR A 36 -5.40 1.60 -3.83
CA THR A 36 -5.03 2.75 -4.69
C THR A 36 -4.62 2.44 -6.15
N PRO A 37 -4.11 1.26 -6.57
CA PRO A 37 -3.68 1.10 -7.97
C PRO A 37 -4.84 0.88 -8.96
N ALA A 38 -6.02 0.45 -8.49
CA ALA A 38 -7.17 0.16 -9.37
C ALA A 38 -7.83 1.41 -9.97
N HIS A 39 -7.71 2.56 -9.31
CA HIS A 39 -8.30 3.82 -9.79
C HIS A 39 -7.42 4.60 -10.78
N LYS A 40 -6.15 4.22 -10.95
CA LYS A 40 -5.26 4.86 -11.93
C LYS A 40 -5.46 4.29 -13.34
N ILE A 41 -5.59 2.97 -13.47
CA ILE A 41 -5.70 2.31 -14.80
C ILE A 41 -6.96 2.71 -15.58
N LEU A 42 -8.05 3.09 -14.91
CA LEU A 42 -9.34 3.36 -15.57
C LEU A 42 -9.55 4.83 -15.94
N PHE A 43 -8.78 5.75 -15.36
CA PHE A 43 -8.98 7.19 -15.51
C PHE A 43 -7.74 7.93 -16.03
N ASP A 44 -6.55 7.31 -16.03
CA ASP A 44 -5.33 7.93 -16.57
C ASP A 44 -5.34 8.03 -18.12
N ASP A 45 -6.11 7.19 -18.83
CA ASP A 45 -6.21 7.19 -20.30
C ASP A 45 -7.16 8.26 -20.87
N ASP A 46 -8.07 8.79 -20.04
CA ASP A 46 -9.09 9.75 -20.46
C ASP A 46 -8.67 11.23 -20.24
N GLU A 47 -7.66 11.48 -19.39
CA GLU A 47 -7.18 12.85 -19.10
C GLU A 47 -6.51 13.51 -20.32
N ASP A 48 -5.99 12.74 -21.27
CA ASP A 48 -5.34 13.24 -22.50
C ASP A 48 -6.31 13.50 -23.66
N LEU A 49 -7.56 13.04 -23.54
CA LEU A 49 -8.61 13.19 -24.57
C LEU A 49 -9.55 14.39 -24.32
N LEU A 50 -9.45 15.05 -23.17
CA LEU A 50 -10.26 16.21 -22.84
C LEU A 50 -9.68 17.49 -23.45
N PRO A 51 -10.49 18.31 -24.17
CA PRO A 51 -10.08 19.65 -24.60
C PRO A 51 -9.62 20.48 -23.39
N ASP A 52 -8.63 21.36 -23.59
CA ASP A 52 -8.03 22.16 -22.51
C ASP A 52 -9.04 22.97 -21.68
N ASP A 53 -10.18 23.33 -22.27
CA ASP A 53 -11.26 24.10 -21.63
C ASP A 53 -12.19 23.24 -20.74
N ALA A 54 -12.08 21.90 -20.81
CA ALA A 54 -12.97 20.95 -20.12
C ALA A 54 -12.28 20.19 -18.97
N LYS A 55 -10.97 20.39 -18.74
CA LYS A 55 -10.25 19.72 -17.64
C LYS A 55 -10.70 20.28 -16.28
N PRO A 56 -11.20 19.43 -15.34
CA PRO A 56 -11.52 19.88 -13.99
C PRO A 56 -10.21 20.25 -13.27
N ILE A 57 -10.16 21.45 -12.66
CA ILE A 57 -9.03 21.91 -11.86
C ILE A 57 -8.80 20.93 -10.70
N LYS A 58 -7.80 20.06 -10.83
CA LYS A 58 -7.37 19.13 -9.77
C LYS A 58 -6.76 19.96 -8.64
N LYS A 59 -7.57 20.25 -7.61
CA LYS A 59 -7.14 21.00 -6.42
C LYS A 59 -6.17 20.13 -5.62
N ASN A 60 -4.88 20.33 -5.87
CA ASN A 60 -3.79 19.62 -5.21
C ASN A 60 -3.68 20.13 -3.76
N ASN A 61 -4.14 19.31 -2.80
CA ASN A 61 -3.84 19.49 -1.40
C ASN A 61 -2.92 18.36 -0.97
N SER A 62 -1.87 18.74 -0.24
CA SER A 62 -0.81 17.93 0.37
C SER A 62 0.30 17.43 -0.57
N ASP A 63 1.58 17.65 -0.32
CA ASP A 63 2.28 18.40 0.72
C ASP A 63 3.71 18.69 0.24
N THR A 64 4.16 19.89 0.61
CA THR A 64 5.52 20.35 0.91
C THR A 64 6.69 19.36 0.86
N ASN A 65 7.82 19.90 0.38
CA ASN A 65 9.22 19.49 0.56
C ASN A 65 9.86 18.64 -0.54
N SER A 66 10.52 19.32 -1.47
CA SER A 66 11.96 19.18 -1.57
C SER A 66 12.56 20.44 -2.17
N ASP A 67 13.51 20.98 -1.43
CA ASP A 67 14.21 22.23 -1.62
C ASP A 67 14.89 22.38 -2.99
N THR A 68 14.94 23.65 -3.40
CA THR A 68 16.08 24.35 -4.02
C THR A 68 15.83 24.86 -5.43
N PRO A 69 16.15 26.15 -5.69
CA PRO A 69 15.35 27.03 -6.52
C PRO A 69 15.96 27.29 -7.90
N SER A 70 15.11 27.83 -8.79
CA SER A 70 15.45 28.79 -9.84
C SER A 70 16.37 28.24 -10.96
N ASN A 71 15.85 28.00 -12.17
CA ASN A 71 15.71 29.02 -13.22
C ASN A 71 16.97 29.92 -13.28
N LYS A 72 17.73 30.01 -14.37
CA LYS A 72 17.26 30.51 -15.68
C LYS A 72 18.43 30.46 -16.69
N PRO A 73 18.17 30.44 -18.03
CA PRO A 73 19.18 30.37 -19.07
C PRO A 73 19.81 31.73 -19.40
N GLU A 74 21.02 31.68 -19.93
CA GLU A 74 21.51 32.48 -21.07
C GLU A 74 22.39 31.59 -21.96
#